data_AF-A0A6P2B4H2-F1
#
_entry.id   AF-A0A6P2B4H2-F1
#
_cell.length_a   1.000
_cell.length_b   1.000
_cell.length_c   1.000
_cell.angle_alpha   90.00
_cell.angle_beta   90.00
_cell.angle_gamma   90.00
#
_symmetry.space_group_name_H-M   'P 1'
#
loop_
_entity.id
_entity.type
_entity.pdbx_description
1 polymer ?
#
loop_
_entity_poly.entity_id
_entity_poly.type
_entity_poly.pdbx_seq_one_letter_code
_entity_poly.pdbx_strand_id
1 'polypeptide(L)' 'SSATRYTLFAGEAASITHPATVHGAILSGWRAADEVSR' A
#
# COMPACT_ATOMS: atom_id res chain seq x y z
N SER A 1 21.67 -7.00 -14.79
CA SER A 1 21.25 -6.53 -13.45
C SER A 1 19.81 -6.98 -13.25
N SER A 2 19.54 -7.90 -12.32
CA SER A 2 18.18 -8.39 -12.06
C SER A 2 17.51 -7.43 -11.08
N ALA A 3 16.50 -6.69 -11.54
CA ALA A 3 15.71 -5.84 -10.66
C ALA A 3 14.86 -6.74 -9.75
N THR A 4 15.11 -6.70 -8.45
CA THR A 4 14.25 -7.36 -7.46
C THR A 4 12.86 -6.71 -7.53
N ARG A 5 11.83 -7.49 -7.87
CA ARG A 5 10.44 -7.05 -7.76
C ARG A 5 9.90 -7.38 -6.38
N TYR A 6 9.34 -6.39 -5.71
CA TYR A 6 8.60 -6.55 -4.46
C TYR A 6 7.10 -6.54 -4.74
N THR A 7 6.35 -7.41 -4.05
CA THR A 7 4.90 -7.34 -4.01
C THR A 7 4.50 -6.51 -2.80
N LEU A 8 3.79 -5.41 -3.03
CA LEU A 8 3.24 -4.56 -1.99
C LEU A 8 1.76 -4.87 -1.76
N PHE A 9 1.29 -4.65 -0.53
CA PHE A 9 -0.11 -4.84 -0.15
C PHE A 9 -0.76 -3.50 0.18
N ALA A 10 -1.99 -3.32 -0.29
CA ALA A 10 -2.83 -2.16 -0.04
C ALA A 10 -4.30 -2.59 0.10
N GLY A 11 -5.13 -1.69 0.62
CA GLY A 11 -6.53 -1.94 0.92
C GLY A 11 -6.85 -1.73 2.40
N GLU A 12 -8.13 -1.77 2.75
CA GLU A 12 -8.58 -1.46 4.12
C GLU A 12 -7.96 -2.36 5.19
N ALA A 13 -7.74 -3.64 4.86
CA ALA A 13 -7.10 -4.61 5.76
C ALA A 13 -5.59 -4.32 5.96
N ALA A 14 -4.98 -3.52 5.10
CA ALA A 14 -3.58 -3.12 5.22
C ALA A 14 -3.40 -1.82 6.03
N SER A 15 -4.50 -1.19 6.49
CA SER A 15 -4.48 0.02 7.30
C SER A 15 -4.63 -0.30 8.79
N ILE A 16 -3.57 -0.11 9.57
CA ILE A 16 -3.59 -0.33 11.04
C ILE A 16 -4.43 0.74 11.74
N THR A 17 -4.40 1.98 11.24
CA THR A 17 -5.08 3.12 11.88
C THR A 17 -6.53 3.30 11.44
N HIS A 18 -6.89 2.79 10.26
CA HIS A 18 -8.24 2.92 9.70
C HIS A 18 -8.72 1.59 9.06
N PRO A 19 -8.78 0.49 9.84
CA PRO A 19 -9.20 -0.81 9.32
C PRO A 19 -10.67 -0.80 8.89
N ALA A 20 -11.03 -1.62 7.90
CA ALA A 20 -12.40 -1.77 7.38
C ALA A 20 -13.06 -0.43 6.97
N THR A 21 -12.27 0.51 6.46
CA THR A 21 -12.77 1.78 5.92
C THR A 21 -12.21 2.07 4.54
N VAL A 22 -13.02 2.76 3.72
CA VAL A 22 -12.59 3.30 2.41
C VAL A 22 -11.40 4.25 2.58
N HIS A 23 -11.37 5.05 3.65
CA HIS A 23 -10.25 5.96 3.93
C HIS A 23 -8.92 5.20 4.12
N GLY A 24 -8.94 4.10 4.88
CA GLY A 24 -7.78 3.22 5.05
C GLY A 24 -7.34 2.56 3.75
N ALA A 25 -8.28 2.17 2.88
CA ALA A 25 -7.97 1.65 1.56
C ALA A 25 -7.25 2.69 0.67
N ILE A 26 -7.73 3.93 0.67
CA ILE A 26 -7.11 5.03 -0.11
C ILE A 26 -5.70 5.32 0.39
N LEU A 27 -5.53 5.52 1.70
CA LEU A 27 -4.23 5.89 2.27
C LEU A 27 -3.17 4.78 2.10
N SER A 28 -3.55 3.52 2.32
CA SER A 28 -2.63 2.38 2.11
C SER A 28 -2.25 2.24 0.63
N GLY A 29 -3.18 2.52 -0.30
CA GLY A 29 -2.90 2.54 -1.74
C GLY A 29 -1.86 3.60 -2.13
N TRP A 30 -2.01 4.83 -1.64
CA TRP A 30 -1.02 5.88 -1.88
C TRP A 30 0.35 5.54 -1.29
N ARG A 31 0.40 4.93 -0.11
CA ARG A 31 1.68 4.49 0.48
C ARG A 31 2.39 3.46 -0.41
N ALA A 32 1.67 2.44 -0.87
CA ALA A 32 2.24 1.43 -1.77
C ALA A 32 2.69 2.05 -3.10
N ALA A 33 1.95 3.02 -3.65
CA ALA A 33 2.35 3.72 -4.88
C ALA A 33 3.61 4.57 -4.70
N ASP A 34 3.76 5.27 -3.56
CA ASP A 34 4.98 6.02 -3.23
C ASP A 34 6.18 5.08 -3.09
N GLU A 35 6.01 3.92 -2.46
CA GLU A 35 7.06 2.89 -2.34
C GLU A 35 7.50 2.31 -3.69
N VAL A 36 6.60 2.17 -4.68
CA VAL A 36 6.96 1.76 -6.06
C VAL A 36 7.70 2.85 -6.82
N SER A 37 7.43 4.12 -6.49
CA SER A 37 7.96 5.27 -7.23
C SER A 37 9.33 5.74 -6.73
N ARG A 38 9.84 5.16 -5.66
CA ARG A 38 11.19 5.39 -5.10
C ARG A 38 12.21 4.42 -5.68
#